data_AF-A0A913X6C2-F1
#
_entry.id   AF-A0A913X6C2-F1
#
_cell.length_a   1.000
_cell.length_b   1.000
_cell.length_c   1.000
_cell.angle_alpha   90.00
_cell.angle_beta   90.00
_cell.angle_gamma   90.00
#
_symmetry.space_group_name_H-M   'P 1'
#
loop_
_entity.id
_entity.type
_entity.pdbx_description
1 polymer ?
#
loop_
_entity_poly.entity_id
_entity_poly.type
_entity_poly.pdbx_seq_one_letter_code
_entity_poly.pdbx_strand_id
1 'polypeptide(L)'
;MATLARLGFGLLSYISACLKGSISNGENDGKEPNPHQYFHKCSSGKTWKSKAIGILKHYFNDSFLQKLRSCARFPYQEENVGNWFTKEIPLPQDLYHVRTINILNLTGRRPGNIGESPAIMDADFSQRPIEDGFTFLFHGTKHESAQDIIENGIRLDKLDSRRYQDFSCGNGFYLTKSFEEDPGAVHWAFHRHNNKQAVLIFKIPNDVFDRYRADAESFFHNNEELKTFVEKFRIPGKTRKRELEKILEEVSFVEGPHVKIQNNRFVSSYEGSYQICLHSEELANSFDRHLDSAIFFNKR
;
A
#
# COMPACT_ATOMS: atom_id res chain seq x y z
N MET A 1 -17.30 15.15 -32.07
CA MET A 1 -18.11 13.97 -32.43
C MET A 1 -17.24 12.78 -32.88
N ALA A 2 -16.21 12.96 -33.71
CA ALA A 2 -15.31 11.87 -34.13
C ALA A 2 -14.34 11.35 -33.04
N THR A 3 -14.05 12.15 -32.01
CA THR A 3 -13.06 11.83 -30.97
C THR A 3 -13.58 10.87 -29.90
N LEU A 4 -14.88 10.89 -29.60
CA LEU A 4 -15.52 9.98 -28.64
C LEU A 4 -15.76 8.58 -29.25
N ALA A 5 -15.96 8.48 -30.57
CA ALA A 5 -16.07 7.21 -31.27
C ALA A 5 -14.71 6.46 -31.30
N ARG A 6 -13.59 7.18 -31.45
CA ARG A 6 -12.24 6.59 -31.44
C ARG A 6 -11.84 6.02 -30.06
N LEU A 7 -12.26 6.66 -28.96
CA LEU A 7 -12.07 6.14 -27.61
C LEU A 7 -12.87 4.85 -27.36
N GLY A 8 -14.09 4.75 -27.90
CA GLY A 8 -14.92 3.55 -27.81
C GLY A 8 -14.34 2.35 -28.56
N PHE A 9 -13.79 2.57 -29.77
CA PHE A 9 -13.15 1.50 -30.55
C PHE A 9 -11.83 1.01 -29.95
N GLY A 10 -11.02 1.90 -29.36
CA GLY A 10 -9.78 1.55 -28.67
C GLY A 10 -10.03 0.70 -27.42
N LEU A 11 -11.06 1.04 -26.63
CA LEU A 11 -11.44 0.29 -25.43
C LEU A 11 -12.00 -1.10 -25.78
N LEU A 12 -12.81 -1.20 -26.84
CA LEU A 12 -13.35 -2.47 -27.32
C LEU A 12 -12.27 -3.41 -27.88
N SER A 13 -11.24 -2.86 -28.54
CA SER A 13 -10.11 -3.64 -29.04
C SER A 13 -9.18 -4.12 -27.90
N TYR A 14 -9.01 -3.31 -26.85
CA TYR A 14 -8.32 -3.73 -25.62
C TYR A 14 -9.08 -4.85 -24.88
N ILE A 15 -10.41 -4.72 -24.75
CA ILE A 15 -11.28 -5.74 -24.16
C ILE A 15 -11.25 -7.05 -24.98
N SER A 16 -11.24 -6.96 -26.31
CA SER A 16 -11.12 -8.15 -27.18
C SER A 16 -9.77 -8.85 -27.04
N ALA A 17 -8.68 -8.12 -26.79
CA ALA A 17 -7.36 -8.70 -26.57
C ALA A 17 -7.27 -9.45 -25.21
N CYS A 18 -7.85 -8.87 -24.15
CA CYS A 18 -7.94 -9.52 -22.84
C CYS A 18 -8.82 -10.79 -22.87
N LEU A 19 -9.92 -10.77 -23.63
CA LEU A 19 -10.79 -11.95 -23.79
C LEU A 19 -10.14 -13.05 -24.63
N LYS A 20 -9.39 -12.71 -25.68
CA LYS A 20 -8.68 -13.71 -26.52
C LYS A 20 -7.51 -14.37 -25.79
N GLY A 21 -6.82 -13.67 -24.89
CA GLY A 21 -5.77 -14.25 -24.05
C GLY A 21 -6.27 -15.20 -22.95
N SER A 22 -7.57 -15.20 -22.66
CA SER A 22 -8.16 -15.99 -21.57
C SER A 22 -8.88 -17.26 -22.03
N ILE A 23 -8.96 -17.51 -23.35
CA ILE A 23 -9.74 -18.62 -23.95
C ILE A 23 -8.85 -19.71 -24.56
N SER A 24 -7.55 -19.79 -24.23
CA SER A 24 -6.70 -20.90 -24.70
C SER A 24 -6.64 -22.11 -23.75
N ASN A 25 -7.49 -22.19 -22.73
CA ASN A 25 -7.63 -23.39 -21.89
C ASN A 25 -9.10 -23.59 -21.48
N GLY A 26 -9.85 -24.38 -22.26
CA GLY A 26 -11.18 -24.83 -21.91
C GLY A 26 -12.06 -25.09 -23.13
N GLU A 27 -12.17 -26.35 -23.53
CA GLU A 27 -13.14 -26.83 -24.52
C GLU A 27 -14.60 -26.73 -23.99
N ASN A 28 -15.50 -26.45 -24.94
CA ASN A 28 -16.96 -26.69 -24.99
C ASN A 28 -17.86 -25.96 -23.96
N ASP A 29 -18.71 -25.03 -24.41
CA ASP A 29 -19.97 -25.32 -25.10
C ASP A 29 -20.70 -24.02 -25.52
N GLY A 30 -21.24 -24.00 -26.76
CA GLY A 30 -22.55 -23.40 -27.05
C GLY A 30 -22.74 -21.87 -27.11
N LYS A 31 -22.71 -21.35 -28.35
CA LYS A 31 -23.40 -20.14 -28.88
C LYS A 31 -22.83 -18.76 -28.52
N GLU A 32 -22.08 -18.19 -29.47
CA GLU A 32 -21.83 -16.74 -29.55
C GLU A 32 -23.14 -15.95 -29.75
N PRO A 33 -23.40 -14.86 -28.99
CA PRO A 33 -24.50 -13.96 -29.29
C PRO A 33 -24.14 -13.01 -30.45
N ASN A 34 -24.95 -13.02 -31.49
CA ASN A 34 -24.85 -12.12 -32.64
C ASN A 34 -25.17 -10.66 -32.22
N PRO A 35 -24.26 -9.68 -32.37
CA PRO A 35 -24.45 -8.30 -31.89
C PRO A 35 -25.54 -7.51 -32.62
N HIS A 36 -26.03 -8.01 -33.75
CA HIS A 36 -26.91 -7.25 -34.65
C HIS A 36 -28.40 -7.29 -34.32
N GLN A 37 -28.85 -8.03 -33.29
CA GLN A 37 -30.28 -8.23 -33.03
C GLN A 37 -30.96 -7.23 -32.08
N TYR A 38 -30.25 -6.24 -31.52
CA TYR A 38 -30.85 -5.29 -30.56
C TYR A 38 -31.10 -3.88 -31.11
N PHE A 39 -31.29 -3.75 -32.42
CA PHE A 39 -31.77 -2.50 -33.03
C PHE A 39 -33.26 -2.61 -33.41
N HIS A 40 -34.14 -2.55 -32.42
CA HIS A 40 -35.54 -2.19 -32.68
C HIS A 40 -36.06 -1.12 -31.71
N LYS A 41 -36.76 -0.17 -32.34
CA LYS A 41 -37.35 1.08 -31.85
C LYS A 41 -37.86 1.04 -30.41
N CYS A 42 -37.47 2.04 -29.61
CA CYS A 42 -38.10 2.33 -28.34
C CYS A 42 -38.71 3.74 -28.38
N SER A 43 -40.02 3.78 -28.62
CA SER A 43 -40.91 4.90 -28.32
C SER A 43 -41.26 4.87 -26.83
N SER A 44 -40.45 5.53 -26.01
CA SER A 44 -40.86 6.02 -24.68
C SER A 44 -39.81 7.03 -24.21
N GLY A 45 -40.27 8.18 -23.73
CA GLY A 45 -39.49 9.40 -23.46
C GLY A 45 -38.51 9.31 -22.29
N LYS A 46 -37.52 8.42 -22.36
CA LYS A 46 -36.28 8.53 -21.59
C LYS A 46 -35.13 8.63 -22.60
N THR A 47 -34.43 9.75 -22.59
CA THR A 47 -33.35 10.04 -23.54
C THR A 47 -32.34 8.90 -23.53
N TRP A 48 -31.94 8.41 -24.71
CA TRP A 48 -30.96 7.33 -24.92
C TRP A 48 -29.69 7.44 -24.05
N LYS A 49 -29.31 8.68 -23.70
CA LYS A 49 -28.24 9.01 -22.74
C LYS A 49 -28.42 8.36 -21.35
N SER A 50 -29.62 8.34 -20.78
CA SER A 50 -29.83 7.81 -19.42
C SER A 50 -29.73 6.27 -19.38
N LYS A 51 -30.17 5.59 -20.45
CA LYS A 51 -30.02 4.14 -20.59
C LYS A 51 -28.57 3.74 -20.87
N ALA A 52 -27.85 4.49 -21.70
CA ALA A 52 -26.43 4.25 -21.95
C ALA A 52 -25.57 4.40 -20.69
N ILE A 53 -25.84 5.42 -19.85
CA ILE A 53 -25.16 5.62 -18.56
C ILE A 53 -25.48 4.47 -17.58
N GLY A 54 -26.73 4.02 -17.54
CA GLY A 54 -27.13 2.89 -16.69
C GLY A 54 -26.45 1.57 -17.09
N ILE A 55 -26.32 1.32 -18.40
CA ILE A 55 -25.62 0.13 -18.93
C ILE A 55 -24.11 0.23 -18.66
N LEU A 56 -23.49 1.39 -18.87
CA LEU A 56 -22.07 1.59 -18.57
C LEU A 56 -21.76 1.43 -17.07
N LYS A 57 -22.61 1.94 -16.17
CA LYS A 57 -22.47 1.71 -14.73
C LYS A 57 -22.60 0.23 -14.33
N HIS A 58 -23.39 -0.55 -15.08
CA HIS A 58 -23.59 -1.97 -14.81
C HIS A 58 -22.42 -2.83 -15.31
N TYR A 59 -21.84 -2.48 -16.47
CA TYR A 59 -20.66 -3.16 -17.03
C TYR A 59 -19.35 -2.76 -16.33
N PHE A 60 -19.25 -1.52 -15.83
CA PHE A 60 -18.09 -1.02 -15.08
C PHE A 60 -18.45 -0.83 -13.60
N ASN A 61 -18.90 -1.90 -12.94
CA ASN A 61 -19.04 -1.87 -11.49
C ASN A 61 -17.67 -1.98 -10.80
N ASP A 62 -17.61 -1.62 -9.52
CA ASP A 62 -16.36 -1.62 -8.75
C ASP A 62 -15.67 -2.99 -8.73
N SER A 63 -16.45 -4.08 -8.75
CA SER A 63 -15.92 -5.44 -8.83
C SER A 63 -15.20 -5.72 -10.15
N PHE A 64 -15.74 -5.26 -11.28
CA PHE A 64 -15.11 -5.40 -12.60
C PHE A 64 -13.85 -4.55 -12.71
N LEU A 65 -13.89 -3.30 -12.21
CA LEU A 65 -12.72 -2.43 -12.16
C LEU A 65 -11.63 -2.99 -11.25
N GLN A 66 -11.99 -3.57 -10.10
CA GLN A 66 -11.08 -4.26 -9.20
C GLN A 66 -10.44 -5.49 -9.89
N LYS A 67 -11.22 -6.24 -10.68
CA LYS A 67 -10.71 -7.39 -11.45
C LYS A 67 -9.75 -6.96 -12.56
N LEU A 68 -10.03 -5.88 -13.28
CA LEU A 68 -9.09 -5.31 -14.26
C LEU A 68 -7.80 -4.80 -13.59
N ARG A 69 -7.90 -4.08 -12.46
CA ARG A 69 -6.73 -3.65 -11.66
C ARG A 69 -5.92 -4.85 -11.15
N SER A 70 -6.57 -5.97 -10.84
CA SER A 70 -5.89 -7.20 -10.41
C SER A 70 -5.00 -7.80 -11.51
N CYS A 71 -5.34 -7.58 -12.79
CA CYS A 71 -4.54 -8.00 -13.94
C CYS A 71 -3.43 -7.01 -14.30
N ALA A 72 -3.60 -5.72 -14.00
CA ALA A 72 -2.61 -4.70 -14.26
C ALA A 72 -1.30 -4.96 -13.48
N ARG A 73 -0.16 -4.64 -14.09
CA ARG A 73 1.16 -4.82 -13.45
C ARG A 73 1.42 -3.81 -12.35
N PHE A 74 0.86 -2.61 -12.47
CA PHE A 74 0.98 -1.51 -11.51
C PHE A 74 -0.39 -0.86 -11.28
N PRO A 75 -0.63 -0.28 -10.10
CA PRO A 75 -1.90 0.37 -9.79
C PRO A 75 -2.09 1.73 -10.49
N TYR A 76 -1.01 2.38 -10.92
CA TYR A 76 -1.02 3.70 -11.56
C TYR A 76 -0.07 3.75 -12.76
N GLN A 77 -0.51 4.38 -13.85
CA GLN A 77 0.25 4.57 -15.12
C GLN A 77 1.12 3.36 -15.46
N GLU A 78 0.49 2.24 -15.77
CA GLU A 78 1.16 0.94 -15.96
C GLU A 78 2.30 0.98 -17.00
N GLU A 79 2.17 1.84 -18.00
CA GLU A 79 3.14 2.09 -19.06
C GLU A 79 4.36 2.91 -18.61
N ASN A 80 4.26 3.68 -17.52
CA ASN A 80 5.32 4.55 -17.04
C ASN A 80 6.21 3.80 -16.04
N VAL A 81 7.19 3.08 -16.57
CA VAL A 81 8.16 2.29 -15.79
C VAL A 81 9.52 2.96 -15.81
N GLY A 82 10.16 3.06 -14.65
CA GLY A 82 11.51 3.59 -14.50
C GLY A 82 11.60 5.11 -14.36
N ASN A 83 10.49 5.83 -14.45
CA ASN A 83 10.43 7.27 -14.26
C ASN A 83 9.46 7.65 -13.16
N TRP A 84 9.78 8.72 -12.44
CA TRP A 84 8.87 9.34 -11.49
C TRP A 84 7.73 10.06 -12.21
N PHE A 85 6.54 9.98 -11.64
CA PHE A 85 5.39 10.79 -12.05
C PHE A 85 4.55 11.15 -10.85
N THR A 86 3.83 12.27 -10.96
CA THR A 86 2.96 12.75 -9.91
C THR A 86 1.51 12.34 -10.17
N LYS A 87 0.82 11.90 -9.12
CA LYS A 87 -0.59 11.52 -9.18
C LYS A 87 -1.40 12.35 -8.19
N GLU A 88 -2.45 12.99 -8.70
CA GLU A 88 -3.49 13.61 -7.88
C GLU A 88 -4.57 12.58 -7.54
N ILE A 89 -4.92 12.52 -6.26
CA ILE A 89 -5.85 11.56 -5.69
C ILE A 89 -6.85 12.33 -4.82
N PRO A 90 -8.14 12.38 -5.22
CA PRO A 90 -9.17 13.00 -4.40
C PRO A 90 -9.28 12.30 -3.05
N LEU A 91 -9.34 13.09 -1.96
CA LEU A 91 -9.53 12.52 -0.64
C LEU A 91 -11.01 12.17 -0.44
N PRO A 92 -11.35 10.96 0.05
CA PRO A 92 -12.75 10.55 0.22
C PRO A 92 -13.56 11.48 1.13
N GLN A 93 -12.91 12.11 2.11
CA GLN A 93 -13.53 13.00 3.08
C GLN A 93 -13.59 14.46 2.61
N ASP A 94 -12.86 14.83 1.56
CA ASP A 94 -12.82 16.19 1.02
C ASP A 94 -12.59 16.19 -0.50
N LEU A 95 -13.68 16.30 -1.25
CA LEU A 95 -13.66 16.29 -2.72
C LEU A 95 -13.00 17.54 -3.34
N TYR A 96 -12.73 18.58 -2.55
CA TYR A 96 -12.07 19.80 -3.02
C TYR A 96 -10.56 19.77 -2.78
N HIS A 97 -10.07 18.83 -1.96
CA HIS A 97 -8.65 18.62 -1.72
C HIS A 97 -8.16 17.33 -2.37
N VAL A 98 -7.15 17.47 -3.22
CA VAL A 98 -6.43 16.34 -3.80
C VAL A 98 -5.12 16.15 -3.05
N ARG A 99 -4.84 14.90 -2.68
CA ARG A 99 -3.49 14.47 -2.31
C ARG A 99 -2.66 14.39 -3.58
N THR A 100 -1.46 14.94 -3.52
CA THR A 100 -0.46 14.79 -4.58
C THR A 100 0.58 13.78 -4.08
N ILE A 101 0.83 12.73 -4.85
CA ILE A 101 1.82 11.70 -4.50
C ILE A 101 2.77 11.44 -5.67
N ASN A 102 4.07 11.31 -5.39
CA ASN A 102 5.06 10.92 -6.38
C ASN A 102 5.15 9.39 -6.46
N ILE A 103 5.14 8.86 -7.67
CA ILE A 103 5.08 7.42 -7.91
C ILE A 103 6.20 7.00 -8.85
N LEU A 104 6.85 5.88 -8.50
CA LEU A 104 7.82 5.20 -9.33
C LEU A 104 7.42 3.73 -9.52
N ASN A 105 7.22 3.31 -10.76
CA ASN A 105 7.02 1.90 -11.08
C ASN A 105 8.34 1.26 -11.51
N LEU A 106 8.71 0.14 -10.90
CA LEU A 106 9.94 -0.60 -11.20
C LEU A 106 9.63 -2.06 -11.52
N THR A 107 10.40 -2.59 -12.48
CA THR A 107 10.35 -4.01 -12.85
C THR A 107 11.71 -4.61 -12.63
N GLY A 108 11.75 -5.85 -12.15
CA GLY A 108 13.01 -6.57 -12.00
C GLY A 108 13.13 -7.26 -10.65
N ARG A 109 14.37 -7.49 -10.24
CA ARG A 109 14.69 -8.14 -8.97
C ARG A 109 14.47 -7.18 -7.81
N ARG A 110 14.38 -7.76 -6.60
CA ARG A 110 14.41 -7.01 -5.35
C ARG A 110 15.69 -6.15 -5.32
N PRO A 111 15.62 -4.83 -5.11
CA PRO A 111 16.81 -4.03 -4.92
C PRO A 111 17.43 -4.39 -3.57
N GLY A 112 18.74 -4.64 -3.53
CA GLY A 112 19.47 -4.87 -2.27
C GLY A 112 19.75 -3.59 -1.50
N ASN A 113 19.94 -2.48 -2.21
CA ASN A 113 20.11 -1.14 -1.64
C ASN A 113 19.62 -0.05 -2.61
N ILE A 114 19.60 1.20 -2.17
CA ILE A 114 19.13 2.35 -2.96
C ILE A 114 19.98 2.56 -4.24
N GLY A 115 21.30 2.34 -4.16
CA GLY A 115 22.23 2.57 -5.27
C GLY A 115 22.06 1.63 -6.46
N GLU A 116 21.31 0.53 -6.32
CA GLU A 116 21.06 -0.42 -7.42
C GLU A 116 20.05 0.11 -8.46
N SER A 117 19.30 1.16 -8.14
CA SER A 117 18.35 1.78 -9.06
C SER A 117 18.63 3.27 -9.18
N PRO A 118 19.15 3.75 -10.34
CA PRO A 118 19.38 5.18 -10.55
C PRO A 118 18.14 6.03 -10.27
N ALA A 119 16.95 5.56 -10.65
CA ALA A 119 15.70 6.26 -10.38
C ALA A 119 15.40 6.43 -8.87
N ILE A 120 15.80 5.49 -8.02
CA ILE A 120 15.67 5.62 -6.55
C ILE A 120 16.79 6.51 -6.01
N MET A 121 18.00 6.34 -6.53
CA MET A 121 19.17 7.13 -6.13
C MET A 121 18.98 8.62 -6.41
N ASP A 122 18.29 9.00 -7.49
CA ASP A 122 18.08 10.42 -7.82
C ASP A 122 16.94 11.07 -7.01
N ALA A 123 16.26 10.33 -6.13
CA ALA A 123 15.16 10.85 -5.32
C ALA A 123 15.64 11.60 -4.06
N ASP A 124 14.88 12.59 -3.61
CA ASP A 124 15.26 13.43 -2.45
C ASP A 124 15.54 12.60 -1.18
N PHE A 125 14.71 11.58 -0.91
CA PHE A 125 14.84 10.75 0.30
C PHE A 125 16.11 9.89 0.33
N SER A 126 16.76 9.65 -0.82
CA SER A 126 17.97 8.85 -0.91
C SER A 126 19.25 9.68 -0.85
N GLN A 127 19.20 10.91 -1.34
CA GLN A 127 20.33 11.84 -1.32
C GLN A 127 20.46 12.57 0.02
N ARG A 128 19.36 12.71 0.77
CA ARG A 128 19.30 13.53 1.99
C ARG A 128 18.46 12.85 3.07
N PRO A 129 18.90 11.69 3.61
CA PRO A 129 18.17 11.00 4.67
C PRO A 129 18.03 11.83 5.96
N ILE A 130 18.88 12.86 6.11
CA ILE A 130 18.84 13.87 7.15
C ILE A 130 18.93 15.23 6.45
N GLU A 131 17.83 15.68 5.84
CA GLU A 131 17.70 17.06 5.43
C GLU A 131 17.39 17.91 6.68
N ASP A 132 17.89 19.15 6.76
CA ASP A 132 17.61 20.08 7.87
C ASP A 132 16.10 20.35 7.98
N GLY A 133 15.39 19.52 8.75
CA GLY A 133 13.98 19.70 9.08
C GLY A 133 13.04 18.53 8.77
N PHE A 134 13.50 17.41 8.20
CA PHE A 134 12.62 16.25 7.92
C PHE A 134 13.21 14.90 8.38
N THR A 135 12.32 14.01 8.79
CA THR A 135 12.56 12.60 9.07
C THR A 135 11.83 11.76 8.02
N PHE A 136 12.59 10.92 7.32
CA PHE A 136 12.02 9.96 6.38
C PHE A 136 11.70 8.63 7.08
N LEU A 137 10.49 8.15 6.88
CA LEU A 137 10.05 6.83 7.34
C LEU A 137 9.47 6.03 6.18
N PHE A 138 9.66 4.71 6.24
CA PHE A 138 9.32 3.81 5.16
C PHE A 138 8.40 2.69 5.63
N HIS A 139 7.42 2.33 4.79
CA HIS A 139 6.52 1.20 5.02
C HIS A 139 6.57 0.23 3.84
N GLY A 140 7.06 -0.99 4.09
CA GLY A 140 7.08 -2.07 3.09
C GLY A 140 5.78 -2.86 3.08
N THR A 141 5.14 -3.01 1.92
CA THR A 141 3.85 -3.69 1.79
C THR A 141 3.61 -4.25 0.38
N LYS A 142 2.39 -4.72 0.10
CA LYS A 142 1.95 -5.16 -1.25
C LYS A 142 1.22 -4.04 -2.00
N HIS A 143 1.14 -4.14 -3.33
CA HIS A 143 0.48 -3.12 -4.18
C HIS A 143 -0.92 -2.73 -3.68
N GLU A 144 -1.77 -3.71 -3.40
CA GLU A 144 -3.16 -3.47 -2.96
C GLU A 144 -3.21 -2.66 -1.66
N SER A 145 -2.34 -2.98 -0.70
CA SER A 145 -2.29 -2.29 0.59
C SER A 145 -1.70 -0.89 0.45
N ALA A 146 -0.67 -0.72 -0.38
CA ALA A 146 -0.14 0.61 -0.70
C ALA A 146 -1.19 1.48 -1.41
N GLN A 147 -1.89 0.94 -2.40
CA GLN A 147 -2.98 1.65 -3.08
C GLN A 147 -4.09 2.06 -2.10
N ASP A 148 -4.50 1.16 -1.21
CA ASP A 148 -5.52 1.47 -0.19
C ASP A 148 -5.06 2.58 0.75
N ILE A 149 -3.80 2.56 1.23
CA ILE A 149 -3.26 3.64 2.08
C ILE A 149 -3.19 4.96 1.34
N ILE A 150 -2.78 4.93 0.06
CA ILE A 150 -2.69 6.12 -0.77
C ILE A 150 -4.08 6.76 -0.99
N GLU A 151 -5.10 5.93 -1.24
CA GLU A 151 -6.46 6.38 -1.58
C GLU A 151 -7.33 6.68 -0.34
N ASN A 152 -7.11 5.97 0.77
CA ASN A 152 -8.00 5.98 1.95
C ASN A 152 -7.30 6.32 3.27
N GLY A 153 -5.99 6.55 3.25
CA GLY A 153 -5.18 6.82 4.43
C GLY A 153 -4.81 5.59 5.25
N ILE A 154 -4.05 5.81 6.32
CA ILE A 154 -3.70 4.76 7.29
C ILE A 154 -4.92 4.49 8.19
N ARG A 155 -5.44 3.27 8.16
CA ARG A 155 -6.61 2.84 8.96
C ARG A 155 -6.25 1.63 9.80
N LEU A 156 -6.11 1.82 11.12
CA LEU A 156 -5.67 0.74 12.01
C LEU A 156 -6.76 -0.32 12.18
N ASP A 157 -8.03 0.06 12.08
CA ASP A 157 -9.20 -0.84 12.14
C ASP A 157 -9.27 -1.87 10.99
N LYS A 158 -8.60 -1.61 9.86
CA LYS A 158 -8.55 -2.51 8.70
C LYS A 158 -7.37 -3.48 8.72
N LEU A 159 -6.50 -3.38 9.72
CA LEU A 159 -5.34 -4.25 9.84
C LEU A 159 -5.76 -5.66 10.30
N ASP A 160 -4.91 -6.64 10.01
CA ASP A 160 -5.18 -8.05 10.31
C ASP A 160 -5.06 -8.30 11.81
N SER A 161 -6.21 -8.25 12.50
CA SER A 161 -6.35 -8.39 13.95
C SER A 161 -5.84 -9.71 14.54
N ARG A 162 -5.43 -10.66 13.68
CA ARG A 162 -4.84 -11.96 14.05
C ARG A 162 -3.31 -11.96 14.00
N ARG A 163 -2.68 -10.88 13.52
CA ARG A 163 -1.23 -10.79 13.43
C ARG A 163 -0.60 -10.43 14.76
N TYR A 164 0.41 -11.20 15.09
CA TYR A 164 1.27 -10.99 16.24
C TYR A 164 2.63 -10.53 15.72
N GLN A 165 2.95 -9.25 15.98
CA GLN A 165 4.19 -8.58 15.56
C GLN A 165 4.91 -8.05 16.81
N ASP A 166 6.05 -7.40 16.62
CA ASP A 166 6.99 -7.11 17.71
C ASP A 166 6.35 -6.26 18.81
N PHE A 167 5.53 -5.28 18.41
CA PHE A 167 4.88 -4.30 19.28
C PHE A 167 3.35 -4.27 19.16
N SER A 168 2.74 -5.25 18.48
CA SER A 168 1.29 -5.23 18.24
C SER A 168 0.67 -6.62 18.17
N CYS A 169 -0.57 -6.75 18.62
CA CYS A 169 -1.42 -7.93 18.43
C CYS A 169 -2.56 -7.70 17.42
N GLY A 170 -2.27 -6.97 16.33
CA GLY A 170 -3.11 -6.94 15.14
C GLY A 170 -3.42 -5.55 14.59
N ASN A 171 -3.45 -4.52 15.45
CA ASN A 171 -3.83 -3.15 15.10
C ASN A 171 -2.62 -2.21 15.22
N GLY A 172 -1.57 -2.47 14.45
CA GLY A 172 -0.33 -1.70 14.49
C GLY A 172 0.20 -1.40 13.10
N PHE A 173 0.50 -0.13 12.83
CA PHE A 173 1.10 0.29 11.55
C PHE A 173 2.60 0.55 11.72
N TYR A 174 3.42 -0.25 11.04
CA TYR A 174 4.87 -0.25 11.21
C TYR A 174 5.58 0.62 10.19
N LEU A 175 6.50 1.43 10.65
CA LEU A 175 7.40 2.27 9.86
C LEU A 175 8.84 2.03 10.31
N THR A 176 9.79 2.23 9.41
CA THR A 176 11.23 2.10 9.68
C THR A 176 12.00 3.29 9.11
N LYS A 177 13.18 3.59 9.67
CA LYS A 177 14.11 4.57 9.09
C LYS A 177 14.97 3.97 7.97
N SER A 178 15.05 2.65 7.88
CA SER A 178 15.83 1.96 6.86
C SER A 178 14.98 1.63 5.65
N PHE A 179 15.39 2.09 4.48
CA PHE A 179 14.83 1.65 3.21
C PHE A 179 15.25 0.20 2.86
N GLU A 180 16.43 -0.22 3.32
CA GLU A 180 17.22 -1.33 2.77
C GLU A 180 16.72 -2.75 3.12
N GLU A 181 17.55 -3.75 2.81
CA GLU A 181 17.18 -5.16 2.79
C GLU A 181 17.29 -5.90 4.15
N ASP A 182 18.04 -5.43 5.14
CA ASP A 182 18.24 -6.20 6.39
C ASP A 182 18.50 -5.36 7.67
N PRO A 183 17.45 -5.01 8.43
CA PRO A 183 16.05 -4.97 8.05
C PRO A 183 15.60 -3.54 7.68
N GLY A 184 14.86 -3.42 6.59
CA GLY A 184 14.27 -2.16 6.14
C GLY A 184 12.98 -2.36 5.36
N ALA A 185 12.42 -1.31 4.78
CA ALA A 185 11.12 -1.39 4.12
C ALA A 185 11.11 -2.31 2.90
N VAL A 186 12.21 -2.36 2.13
CA VAL A 186 12.35 -3.33 1.04
C VAL A 186 12.37 -4.76 1.60
N HIS A 187 12.95 -4.99 2.78
CA HIS A 187 12.83 -6.29 3.46
C HIS A 187 11.39 -6.72 3.62
N TRP A 188 10.60 -5.87 4.27
CA TRP A 188 9.23 -6.18 4.64
C TRP A 188 8.29 -6.28 3.44
N ALA A 189 8.50 -5.43 2.43
CA ALA A 189 7.78 -5.52 1.17
C ALA A 189 8.01 -6.88 0.51
N PHE A 190 9.27 -7.35 0.43
CA PHE A 190 9.60 -8.58 -0.29
C PHE A 190 9.53 -9.86 0.56
N HIS A 191 9.26 -9.75 1.85
CA HIS A 191 9.14 -10.88 2.78
C HIS A 191 8.07 -11.90 2.36
N ARG A 192 7.03 -11.45 1.65
CA ARG A 192 6.00 -12.34 1.10
C ARG A 192 6.39 -12.81 -0.31
N HIS A 193 6.11 -14.08 -0.62
CA HIS A 193 6.21 -14.66 -1.96
C HIS A 193 5.11 -14.10 -2.91
N ASN A 194 5.09 -12.79 -3.10
CA ASN A 194 4.27 -12.09 -4.06
C ASN A 194 5.18 -11.27 -5.00
N ASN A 195 4.69 -11.07 -6.22
CA ASN A 195 5.34 -10.30 -7.27
C ASN A 195 4.98 -8.81 -7.22
N LYS A 196 3.90 -8.45 -6.52
CA LYS A 196 3.36 -7.08 -6.41
C LYS A 196 3.69 -6.45 -5.05
N GLN A 197 4.87 -5.85 -4.97
CA GLN A 197 5.41 -5.25 -3.73
C GLN A 197 5.52 -3.74 -3.84
N ALA A 198 5.45 -3.04 -2.72
CA ALA A 198 5.50 -1.59 -2.67
C ALA A 198 6.23 -1.09 -1.43
N VAL A 199 6.83 0.08 -1.53
CA VAL A 199 7.35 0.84 -0.41
C VAL A 199 6.69 2.21 -0.42
N LEU A 200 6.06 2.60 0.68
CA LEU A 200 5.58 3.95 0.91
C LEU A 200 6.66 4.76 1.64
N ILE A 201 6.82 6.03 1.26
CA ILE A 201 7.80 6.96 1.84
C ILE A 201 7.04 8.12 2.46
N PHE A 202 7.28 8.35 3.75
CA PHE A 202 6.73 9.44 4.53
C PHE A 202 7.83 10.48 4.78
N LYS A 203 7.59 11.73 4.39
CA LYS A 203 8.48 12.87 4.63
C LYS A 203 7.90 13.74 5.74
N ILE A 204 8.27 13.43 6.98
CA ILE A 204 7.65 14.04 8.18
C ILE A 204 8.54 15.19 8.67
N PRO A 205 8.01 16.41 8.89
CA PRO A 205 8.77 17.48 9.52
C PRO A 205 9.30 17.07 10.91
N ASN A 206 10.54 17.42 11.23
CA ASN A 206 11.18 17.04 12.50
C ASN A 206 10.42 17.59 13.69
N ASP A 207 9.89 18.81 13.62
CA ASP A 207 9.08 19.38 14.70
C ASP A 207 7.79 18.59 14.95
N VAL A 208 7.16 18.07 13.90
CA VAL A 208 6.00 17.16 14.01
C VAL A 208 6.43 15.87 14.69
N PHE A 209 7.53 15.28 14.24
CA PHE A 209 8.02 14.00 14.75
C PHE A 209 8.49 14.09 16.21
N ASP A 210 9.22 15.15 16.55
CA ASP A 210 9.76 15.42 17.89
C ASP A 210 8.65 15.73 18.89
N ARG A 211 7.59 16.44 18.48
CA ARG A 211 6.40 16.64 19.32
C ARG A 211 5.79 15.31 19.78
N TYR A 212 5.66 14.35 18.88
CA TYR A 212 5.12 13.04 19.25
C TYR A 212 6.07 12.23 20.15
N ARG A 213 7.37 12.38 19.95
CA ARG A 213 8.38 11.73 20.79
C ARG A 213 8.52 12.35 22.18
N ALA A 214 8.21 13.63 22.34
CA ALA A 214 8.24 14.29 23.64
C ALA A 214 7.27 13.64 24.64
N ASP A 215 6.15 13.11 24.14
CA ASP A 215 5.12 12.43 24.93
C ASP A 215 5.27 10.88 24.90
N ALA A 216 6.37 10.36 24.35
CA ALA A 216 6.56 8.93 24.19
C ALA A 216 7.08 8.27 25.47
N GLU A 217 6.36 7.25 25.93
CA GLU A 217 6.87 6.36 26.97
C GLU A 217 7.79 5.30 26.38
N SER A 218 8.99 5.17 26.95
CA SER A 218 9.92 4.11 26.61
C SER A 218 9.53 2.83 27.34
N PHE A 219 9.09 1.81 26.61
CA PHE A 219 8.68 0.52 27.19
C PHE A 219 9.84 -0.39 27.62
N PHE A 220 11.05 -0.11 27.15
CA PHE A 220 12.23 -0.93 27.41
C PHE A 220 13.51 -0.11 27.34
N HIS A 221 14.41 -0.35 28.29
CA HIS A 221 15.72 0.32 28.41
C HIS A 221 16.90 -0.63 28.20
N ASN A 222 16.63 -1.93 28.14
CA ASN A 222 17.63 -2.97 27.90
C ASN A 222 17.04 -4.13 27.09
N ASN A 223 17.93 -5.02 26.62
CA ASN A 223 17.53 -6.16 25.79
C ASN A 223 16.64 -7.17 26.52
N GLU A 224 16.71 -7.29 27.85
CA GLU A 224 15.87 -8.24 28.59
C GLU A 224 14.43 -7.73 28.73
N GLU A 225 14.24 -6.42 28.93
CA GLU A 225 12.93 -5.76 28.88
C GLU A 225 12.32 -5.84 27.48
N LEU A 226 13.11 -5.53 26.43
CA LEU A 226 12.68 -5.65 25.05
C LEU A 226 12.23 -7.09 24.73
N LYS A 227 13.05 -8.08 25.11
CA LYS A 227 12.73 -9.50 24.94
C LYS A 227 11.43 -9.85 25.66
N THR A 228 11.29 -9.44 26.92
CA THR A 228 10.09 -9.71 27.71
C THR A 228 8.85 -9.10 27.06
N PHE A 229 8.95 -7.86 26.60
CA PHE A 229 7.87 -7.14 25.92
C PHE A 229 7.48 -7.84 24.61
N VAL A 230 8.45 -8.05 23.71
CA VAL A 230 8.23 -8.65 22.39
C VAL A 230 7.67 -10.06 22.49
N GLU A 231 8.13 -10.88 23.43
CA GLU A 231 7.59 -12.23 23.59
C GLU A 231 6.12 -12.25 24.02
N LYS A 232 5.64 -11.25 24.77
CA LYS A 232 4.20 -11.14 25.09
C LYS A 232 3.35 -11.01 23.83
N PHE A 233 3.83 -10.26 22.83
CA PHE A 233 3.14 -10.07 21.56
C PHE A 233 3.42 -11.20 20.57
N ARG A 234 4.67 -11.65 20.39
CA ARG A 234 5.05 -12.61 19.34
C ARG A 234 4.68 -14.06 19.63
N ILE A 235 4.39 -14.42 20.88
CA ILE A 235 4.05 -15.80 21.28
C ILE A 235 2.54 -15.90 21.53
N PRO A 236 1.75 -16.44 20.57
CA PRO A 236 0.32 -16.59 20.76
C PRO A 236 0.00 -17.39 22.02
N GLY A 237 -0.90 -16.86 22.86
CA GLY A 237 -1.32 -17.51 24.09
C GLY A 237 -0.40 -17.30 25.30
N LYS A 238 0.78 -16.68 25.15
CA LYS A 238 1.63 -16.32 26.30
C LYS A 238 0.97 -15.26 27.18
N THR A 239 0.30 -14.29 26.55
CA THR A 239 -0.45 -13.24 27.21
C THR A 239 -1.82 -13.13 26.56
N ARG A 240 -2.88 -12.88 27.34
CA ARG A 240 -4.23 -12.77 26.78
C ARG A 240 -4.29 -11.53 25.89
N LYS A 241 -4.94 -11.64 24.73
CA LYS A 241 -5.05 -10.53 23.76
C LYS A 241 -5.56 -9.23 24.42
N ARG A 242 -6.57 -9.32 25.27
CA ARG A 242 -7.12 -8.17 26.01
C ARG A 242 -6.11 -7.50 26.95
N GLU A 243 -5.17 -8.25 27.52
CA GLU A 243 -4.10 -7.69 28.35
C GLU A 243 -3.08 -6.96 27.48
N LEU A 244 -2.77 -7.49 26.29
CA LEU A 244 -1.93 -6.81 25.29
C LEU A 244 -2.58 -5.52 24.79
N GLU A 245 -3.87 -5.55 24.51
CA GLU A 245 -4.64 -4.37 24.07
C GLU A 245 -4.59 -3.27 25.14
N LYS A 246 -4.80 -3.60 26.42
CA LYS A 246 -4.69 -2.64 27.53
C LYS A 246 -3.32 -1.99 27.64
N ILE A 247 -2.24 -2.73 27.40
CA ILE A 247 -0.87 -2.16 27.41
C ILE A 247 -0.72 -1.09 26.32
N LEU A 248 -1.42 -1.27 25.19
CA LEU A 248 -1.31 -0.39 24.04
C LEU A 248 -2.37 0.74 24.03
N GLU A 249 -3.45 0.62 24.80
CA GLU A 249 -4.52 1.63 24.91
C GLU A 249 -4.02 2.98 25.44
N GLU A 250 -2.96 2.97 26.25
CA GLU A 250 -2.41 4.17 26.91
C GLU A 250 -1.35 4.89 26.06
N VAL A 251 -0.95 4.33 24.92
CA VAL A 251 0.13 4.87 24.10
C VAL A 251 -0.25 5.07 22.64
N SER A 252 0.25 6.16 22.06
CA SER A 252 0.00 6.45 20.63
C SER A 252 0.88 5.62 19.70
N PHE A 253 2.04 5.16 20.17
CA PHE A 253 2.97 4.32 19.43
C PHE A 253 3.95 3.59 20.36
N VAL A 254 4.67 2.62 19.81
CA VAL A 254 5.84 1.99 20.41
C VAL A 254 6.99 2.05 19.41
N GLU A 255 8.19 2.45 19.82
CA GLU A 255 9.38 2.43 18.98
C GLU A 255 10.50 1.58 19.59
N GLY A 256 11.35 1.02 18.73
CA GLY A 256 12.48 0.19 19.15
C GLY A 256 13.21 -0.43 17.97
N PRO A 257 14.20 -1.29 18.24
CA PRO A 257 14.90 -1.99 17.17
C PRO A 257 14.03 -3.09 16.54
N HIS A 258 14.40 -3.52 15.34
CA HIS A 258 13.90 -4.75 14.76
C HIS A 258 14.38 -5.94 15.58
N VAL A 259 13.54 -6.97 15.71
CA VAL A 259 13.88 -8.16 16.50
C VAL A 259 13.96 -9.40 15.63
N LYS A 260 14.93 -10.25 15.94
CA LYS A 260 15.10 -11.56 15.32
C LYS A 260 14.35 -12.59 16.14
N ILE A 261 13.32 -13.18 15.55
CA ILE A 261 12.55 -14.29 16.13
C ILE A 261 12.93 -15.59 15.44
N GLN A 262 13.25 -16.61 16.23
CA GLN A 262 13.45 -17.98 15.75
C GLN A 262 12.62 -18.94 16.60
N ASN A 263 11.86 -19.83 15.97
CA ASN A 263 10.98 -20.79 16.66
C ASN A 263 10.06 -20.13 17.72
N ASN A 264 9.44 -18.99 17.36
CA ASN A 264 8.61 -18.18 18.25
C ASN A 264 9.33 -17.70 19.52
N ARG A 265 10.65 -17.52 19.50
CA ARG A 265 11.41 -16.95 20.61
C ARG A 265 12.29 -15.82 20.16
N PHE A 266 12.45 -14.83 21.03
CA PHE A 266 13.40 -13.76 20.83
C PHE A 266 14.82 -14.32 20.84
N VAL A 267 15.61 -13.99 19.82
CA VAL A 267 17.02 -14.37 19.72
C VAL A 267 17.90 -13.15 19.99
N SER A 268 17.67 -12.06 19.27
CA SER A 268 18.43 -10.82 19.36
C SER A 268 17.65 -9.66 18.78
N SER A 269 18.12 -8.44 19.00
CA SER A 269 17.74 -7.27 18.21
C SER A 269 18.76 -7.04 17.08
N TYR A 270 18.35 -6.31 16.04
CA TYR A 270 19.26 -5.82 15.02
C TYR A 270 19.85 -4.48 15.49
N GLU A 271 21.16 -4.45 15.72
CA GLU A 271 21.86 -3.25 16.20
C GLU A 271 21.73 -2.10 15.18
N GLY A 272 21.51 -0.88 15.67
CA GLY A 272 21.32 0.31 14.82
C GLY A 272 20.00 0.34 14.03
N SER A 273 19.22 -0.73 14.05
CA SER A 273 17.92 -0.77 13.38
C SER A 273 16.86 0.01 14.16
N TYR A 274 15.83 0.46 13.45
CA TYR A 274 14.75 1.25 14.04
C TYR A 274 13.41 0.91 13.40
N GLN A 275 12.38 0.73 14.22
CA GLN A 275 10.98 0.67 13.81
C GLN A 275 10.10 1.43 14.82
N ILE A 276 8.99 1.93 14.31
CA ILE A 276 7.92 2.53 15.09
C ILE A 276 6.60 1.88 14.67
N CYS A 277 5.79 1.51 15.65
CA CYS A 277 4.47 0.93 15.48
C CYS A 277 3.42 1.90 16.00
N LEU A 278 2.58 2.44 15.11
CA LEU A 278 1.50 3.36 15.47
C LEU A 278 0.30 2.58 16.01
N HIS A 279 -0.27 3.07 17.11
CA HIS A 279 -1.44 2.49 17.78
C HIS A 279 -2.63 3.44 17.89
N SER A 280 -2.40 4.75 17.74
CA SER A 280 -3.47 5.77 17.73
C SER A 280 -3.87 6.13 16.29
N GLU A 281 -5.18 6.17 16.03
CA GLU A 281 -5.74 6.67 14.77
C GLU A 281 -5.41 8.16 14.56
N GLU A 282 -5.29 8.95 15.63
CA GLU A 282 -4.90 10.37 15.52
C GLU A 282 -3.48 10.49 14.97
N LEU A 283 -2.55 9.71 15.50
CA LEU A 283 -1.15 9.71 15.07
C LEU A 283 -1.02 9.13 13.65
N ALA A 284 -1.75 8.04 13.35
CA ALA A 284 -1.82 7.47 12.01
C ALA A 284 -2.30 8.49 10.97
N ASN A 285 -3.40 9.20 11.25
CA ASN A 285 -3.90 10.28 10.40
C ASN A 285 -2.90 11.44 10.27
N SER A 286 -2.17 11.74 11.33
CA SER A 286 -1.13 12.78 11.28
C SER A 286 0.01 12.40 10.35
N PHE A 287 0.51 11.18 10.44
CA PHE A 287 1.58 10.67 9.59
C PHE A 287 1.12 10.50 8.14
N ASP A 288 -0.14 10.10 7.92
CA ASP A 288 -0.72 9.95 6.59
C ASP A 288 -0.70 11.25 5.77
N ARG A 289 -0.81 12.42 6.43
CA ARG A 289 -0.65 13.74 5.76
C ARG A 289 0.75 13.98 5.21
N HIS A 290 1.72 13.20 5.64
CA HIS A 290 3.13 13.28 5.23
C HIS A 290 3.53 12.16 4.27
N LEU A 291 2.57 11.40 3.72
CA LEU A 291 2.83 10.47 2.64
C LEU A 291 3.26 11.25 1.39
N ASP A 292 4.52 11.09 1.00
CA ASP A 292 5.16 11.88 -0.05
C ASP A 292 5.27 11.08 -1.37
N SER A 293 5.74 9.83 -1.25
CA SER A 293 6.10 9.02 -2.40
C SER A 293 5.72 7.55 -2.23
N ALA A 294 5.56 6.85 -3.34
CA ALA A 294 5.35 5.41 -3.39
C ALA A 294 6.16 4.77 -4.52
N ILE A 295 6.85 3.67 -4.21
CA ILE A 295 7.55 2.85 -5.20
C ILE A 295 6.81 1.53 -5.33
N PHE A 296 6.36 1.20 -6.54
CA PHE A 296 5.74 -0.09 -6.85
C PHE A 296 6.72 -0.97 -7.60
N PHE A 297 6.97 -2.16 -7.07
CA PHE A 297 7.82 -3.18 -7.67
C PHE A 297 6.97 -4.31 -8.25
N ASN A 298 7.28 -4.72 -9.48
CA ASN A 298 6.71 -5.90 -10.11
C ASN A 298 7.82 -6.89 -10.50
N LYS A 299 7.88 -8.04 -9.81
CA LYS A 299 8.77 -9.16 -10.18
C LYS A 299 8.22 -9.80 -11.46
N ARG A 300 9.03 -9.80 -12.52
CA ARG A 300 8.73 -10.59 -13.71
C ARG A 300 8.89 -12.08 -13.41
#